data_AF-A0A942LIY2-F1
#
_entry.id   AF-A0A942LIY2-F1
#
_cell.length_a   1.000
_cell.length_b   1.000
_cell.length_c   1.000
_cell.angle_alpha   90.00
_cell.angle_beta   90.00
_cell.angle_gamma   90.00
#
_symmetry.space_group_name_H-M   'P 1'
#
loop_
_entity.id
_entity.type
_entity.pdbx_description
1 polymer ?
#
loop_
_entity_poly.entity_id
_entity_poly.type
_entity_poly.pdbx_seq_one_letter_code
_entity_poly.pdbx_strand_id
1 'polypeptide(L)'
;MIRTLSIFVLSTAAMVPAFSMDAARSEAKQIIELQNGETLYVFKNGLMAKESRYGSVAHLREGEVVQTADGKSIATKGNEVALLASLLNKGHGR
;
A
#
# COMPACT_ATOMS: atom_id res chain seq x y z
N MET A 1 -17.59 -43.68 -12.55
CA MET A 1 -18.26 -42.37 -12.35
C MET A 1 -17.46 -41.59 -11.32
N ILE A 2 -16.69 -40.58 -11.75
CA ILE A 2 -15.84 -39.78 -10.85
C ILE A 2 -16.62 -38.49 -10.54
N ARG A 3 -16.95 -38.27 -9.26
CA ARG A 3 -17.68 -37.09 -8.78
C ARG A 3 -16.67 -35.96 -8.56
N THR A 4 -16.69 -34.94 -9.41
CA THR A 4 -15.93 -33.70 -9.21
C THR A 4 -16.58 -32.86 -8.12
N LEU A 5 -15.82 -32.60 -7.05
CA LEU A 5 -16.23 -31.73 -5.95
C LEU A 5 -15.81 -30.29 -6.30
N SER A 6 -16.78 -29.46 -6.71
CA SER A 6 -16.54 -28.03 -6.94
C SER A 6 -16.44 -27.31 -5.60
N ILE A 7 -15.24 -26.87 -5.22
CA ILE A 7 -15.03 -25.99 -4.07
C ILE A 7 -15.34 -24.56 -4.51
N PHE A 8 -16.41 -23.99 -3.99
CA PHE A 8 -16.76 -22.58 -4.17
C PHE A 8 -16.04 -21.79 -3.05
N VAL A 9 -14.92 -21.15 -3.39
CA VAL A 9 -14.24 -20.21 -2.47
C VAL A 9 -15.11 -18.95 -2.41
N LEU A 10 -15.79 -18.76 -1.28
CA LEU A 10 -16.48 -17.53 -0.95
C LEU A 10 -15.42 -16.48 -0.61
N SER A 11 -14.99 -15.69 -1.60
CA SER A 11 -14.13 -14.54 -1.38
C SER A 11 -14.88 -13.54 -0.50
N THR A 12 -14.53 -13.49 0.78
CA THR A 12 -14.92 -12.40 1.68
C THR A 12 -14.41 -11.11 1.07
N ALA A 13 -15.33 -10.26 0.61
CA ALA A 13 -15.00 -8.90 0.20
C ALA A 13 -14.37 -8.21 1.40
N ALA A 14 -13.05 -8.04 1.37
CA ALA A 14 -12.34 -7.20 2.33
C ALA A 14 -12.94 -5.81 2.20
N MET A 15 -13.67 -5.40 3.24
CA MET A 15 -14.21 -4.05 3.36
C MET A 15 -13.03 -3.11 3.62
N VAL A 16 -12.36 -2.71 2.54
CA VAL A 16 -11.25 -1.77 2.62
C VAL A 16 -11.82 -0.40 3.03
N PRO A 17 -11.36 0.19 4.14
CA PRO A 17 -11.80 1.52 4.52
C PRO A 17 -11.38 2.51 3.43
N ALA A 18 -12.37 3.08 2.74
CA ALA A 18 -12.19 4.12 1.75
C ALA A 18 -11.89 5.46 2.46
N PHE A 19 -10.65 5.67 2.89
CA PHE A 19 -10.20 6.97 3.37
C PHE A 19 -9.45 7.73 2.28
N SER A 20 -9.89 8.97 2.11
CA SER A 20 -9.54 9.98 1.11
C SER A 20 -8.04 10.23 1.00
N MET A 21 -7.42 9.77 -0.10
CA MET A 21 -6.15 10.31 -0.63
C MET A 21 -6.06 9.99 -2.12
N ASP A 22 -6.83 10.73 -2.92
CA ASP A 22 -6.95 10.52 -4.36
C ASP A 22 -5.61 10.70 -5.09
N ALA A 23 -4.82 11.71 -4.69
CA ALA A 23 -3.57 12.06 -5.38
C ALA A 23 -2.46 11.00 -5.22
N ALA A 24 -2.19 10.53 -4.00
CA ALA A 24 -1.14 9.53 -3.77
C ALA A 24 -1.50 8.18 -4.41
N ARG A 25 -2.77 7.79 -4.31
CA ARG A 25 -3.28 6.56 -4.92
C ARG A 25 -3.29 6.64 -6.45
N SER A 26 -3.59 7.80 -7.03
CA SER A 26 -3.58 8.03 -8.48
C SER A 26 -2.17 8.01 -9.08
N GLU A 27 -1.17 8.50 -8.35
CA GLU A 27 0.22 8.51 -8.83
C GLU A 27 0.95 7.19 -8.59
N ALA A 28 0.48 6.40 -7.63
CA ALA A 28 1.02 5.08 -7.36
C ALA A 28 0.70 4.10 -8.51
N LYS A 29 1.72 3.35 -8.93
CA LYS A 29 1.55 2.19 -9.81
C LYS A 29 0.95 1.02 -9.05
N GLN A 30 1.31 0.88 -7.77
CA GLN A 30 0.82 -0.18 -6.90
C GLN A 30 0.73 0.33 -5.46
N ILE A 31 -0.29 -0.12 -4.75
CA ILE A 31 -0.49 0.15 -3.33
C ILE A 31 -0.50 -1.21 -2.63
N ILE A 32 0.28 -1.31 -1.56
CA ILE A 32 0.46 -2.57 -0.81
C ILE A 32 0.18 -2.29 0.66
N GLU A 33 -0.76 -3.03 1.23
CA GLU A 33 -1.02 -2.99 2.67
C GLU A 33 0.10 -3.72 3.42
N LEU A 34 0.65 -3.04 4.42
CA LEU A 34 1.67 -3.57 5.29
C LEU A 34 1.05 -4.04 6.60
N GLN A 35 1.84 -4.79 7.36
CA GLN A 35 1.51 -5.10 8.75
C GLN A 35 1.32 -3.81 9.57
N ASN A 36 0.55 -3.91 10.65
CA ASN A 36 0.25 -2.80 11.56
C ASN A 36 -0.61 -1.66 10.98
N GLY A 37 -1.21 -1.87 9.81
CA GLY A 37 -2.09 -0.90 9.14
C GLY A 37 -1.36 0.20 8.39
N GLU A 38 -0.07 0.02 8.11
CA GLU A 38 0.71 0.91 7.24
C GLU A 38 0.43 0.62 5.76
N THR A 39 0.74 1.58 4.88
CA THR A 39 0.59 1.43 3.43
C THR A 39 1.90 1.74 2.72
N LEU A 40 2.31 0.88 1.80
CA LEU A 40 3.45 1.09 0.92
C LEU A 40 2.95 1.47 -0.48
N TYR A 41 3.35 2.65 -0.94
CA TYR A 41 3.12 3.11 -2.30
C TYR A 41 4.34 2.79 -3.16
N VAL A 42 4.11 2.16 -4.30
CA VAL A 42 5.11 1.93 -5.34
C VAL A 42 4.74 2.84 -6.51
N PHE A 43 5.61 3.80 -6.82
CA PHE A 43 5.38 4.76 -7.89
C PHE A 43 5.81 4.21 -9.26
N LYS A 44 5.44 4.91 -10.34
CA LYS A 44 5.73 4.49 -11.72
C LYS A 44 7.24 4.38 -12.02
N ASN A 45 8.06 5.17 -11.34
CA ASN A 45 9.53 5.13 -11.42
C ASN A 45 10.16 3.97 -10.60
N GLY A 46 9.35 3.18 -9.90
CA GLY A 46 9.80 2.05 -9.08
C GLY A 46 10.33 2.43 -7.70
N LEU A 47 10.30 3.72 -7.34
CA LEU A 47 10.59 4.18 -6.00
C LEU A 47 9.37 3.99 -5.10
N MET A 48 9.63 3.92 -3.80
CA MET A 48 8.62 3.59 -2.81
C MET A 48 8.54 4.65 -1.71
N ALA A 49 7.34 4.80 -1.15
CA ALA A 49 7.11 5.60 0.04
C ALA A 49 6.11 4.90 0.97
N LYS A 50 6.27 5.14 2.27
CA LYS A 50 5.49 4.48 3.31
C LYS A 50 4.59 5.50 4.00
N GLU A 51 3.37 5.10 4.26
CA GLU A 51 2.39 5.85 5.02
C GLU A 51 2.04 5.06 6.28
N SER A 52 2.05 5.75 7.42
CA SER A 52 1.61 5.18 8.68
C SER A 52 0.10 4.95 8.69
N ARG A 53 -0.37 4.10 9.61
CA ARG A 53 -1.81 3.89 9.90
C ARG A 53 -2.62 5.15 10.22
N TYR A 54 -1.95 6.29 10.42
CA TYR A 54 -2.57 7.57 10.78
C TYR A 54 -2.66 8.55 9.60
N GLY A 55 -2.38 8.14 8.36
CA GLY A 55 -2.45 9.06 7.22
C GLY A 55 -1.20 9.93 7.02
N SER A 56 -0.14 9.69 7.78
CA SER A 56 1.09 10.50 7.75
C SER A 56 2.23 9.75 7.06
N VAL A 57 3.07 10.48 6.32
CA VAL A 57 4.29 9.92 5.73
C VAL A 57 5.17 9.33 6.83
N ALA A 58 5.48 8.04 6.68
CA ALA A 58 6.44 7.35 7.52
C ALA A 58 7.80 7.29 6.82
N HIS A 59 8.86 7.40 7.60
CA HIS A 59 10.20 7.21 7.06
C HIS A 59 10.36 5.78 6.55
N LEU A 60 10.93 5.64 5.35
CA LEU A 60 11.23 4.37 4.73
C LEU A 60 12.70 4.41 4.32
N ARG A 61 13.53 3.55 4.91
CA ARG A 61 14.94 3.44 4.53
C ARG A 61 15.04 2.61 3.26
N GLU A 62 15.96 2.98 2.38
CA GLU A 62 16.29 2.14 1.22
C GLU A 62 16.89 0.81 1.71
N GLY A 63 16.42 -0.30 1.13
CA GLY A 63 16.80 -1.65 1.55
C GLY A 63 16.13 -2.12 2.84
N GLU A 64 15.22 -1.32 3.44
CA GLU A 64 14.40 -1.77 4.55
C GLU A 64 13.51 -2.92 4.11
N VAL A 65 13.37 -3.95 4.93
CA VAL A 65 12.42 -5.03 4.68
C VAL A 65 11.14 -4.74 5.43
N VAL A 66 10.05 -4.56 4.69
CA VAL A 66 8.70 -4.40 5.24
C VAL A 66 7.89 -5.67 5.01
N GLN A 67 6.96 -5.95 5.92
CA GLN A 67 6.06 -7.10 5.81
C GLN A 67 4.68 -6.66 5.34
N THR A 68 4.12 -7.36 4.35
CA THR A 68 2.74 -7.17 3.89
C THR A 68 1.75 -7.72 4.90
N ALA A 69 0.49 -7.30 4.81
CA ALA A 69 -0.60 -7.86 5.63
C ALA A 69 -0.67 -9.41 5.51
N ASP A 70 -0.36 -9.97 4.33
CA ASP A 70 -0.31 -11.41 4.08
C ASP A 70 0.97 -12.11 4.57
N GLY A 71 1.86 -11.40 5.26
CA GLY A 71 3.11 -11.94 5.81
C GLY A 71 4.27 -12.06 4.82
N LYS A 72 4.15 -11.52 3.60
CA LYS A 72 5.24 -11.50 2.62
C LYS A 72 6.23 -10.38 2.94
N SER A 73 7.52 -10.65 2.79
CA SER A 73 8.57 -9.62 2.93
C SER A 73 8.85 -8.92 1.60
N ILE A 74 9.03 -7.60 1.66
CA ILE A 74 9.39 -6.74 0.52
C ILE A 74 10.63 -5.94 0.90
N ALA A 75 11.70 -6.07 0.11
CA ALA A 75 12.84 -5.16 0.18
C ALA A 75 12.47 -3.85 -0.53
N THR A 76 12.56 -2.74 0.20
CA THR A 76 12.13 -1.44 -0.33
C THR A 76 13.22 -0.76 -1.14
N LYS A 77 12.79 -0.01 -2.15
CA LYS A 77 13.65 0.90 -2.92
C LYS A 77 13.21 2.32 -2.62
N GLY A 78 13.92 3.01 -1.74
CA GLY A 78 13.48 4.29 -1.19
C GLY A 78 14.12 5.48 -1.88
N ASN A 79 13.31 6.37 -2.49
CA ASN A 79 13.68 7.77 -2.74
C ASN A 79 12.48 8.67 -3.12
N GLU A 80 11.30 8.53 -2.50
CA GLU A 80 10.11 9.38 -2.81
C GLU A 80 9.33 9.86 -1.58
N VAL A 81 10.00 9.98 -0.42
CA VAL A 81 9.38 10.48 0.82
C VAL A 81 8.80 11.91 0.61
N ALA A 82 9.54 12.77 -0.11
CA ALA A 82 9.12 14.14 -0.40
C ALA A 82 7.91 14.21 -1.37
N LEU A 83 7.85 13.32 -2.37
CA LEU A 83 6.71 13.20 -3.27
C LEU A 83 5.47 12.74 -2.52
N LEU A 84 5.57 11.68 -1.71
CA LEU A 84 4.44 11.23 -0.90
C LEU A 84 3.95 12.35 0.03
N ALA A 85 4.85 13.08 0.69
CA ALA A 85 4.47 14.21 1.54
C ALA A 85 3.70 15.30 0.77
N SER A 86 4.15 15.63 -0.44
CA SER A 86 3.45 16.58 -1.32
C SER A 86 2.06 16.07 -1.73
N LEU A 87 1.94 14.79 -2.09
CA LEU A 87 0.67 14.17 -2.51
C LEU A 87 -0.34 14.07 -1.36
N LEU A 88 0.11 13.73 -0.15
CA LEU A 88 -0.74 13.74 1.04
C LEU A 88 -1.24 15.14 1.37
N ASN A 89 -0.39 16.16 1.25
CA ASN A 89 -0.80 17.56 1.45
C ASN A 89 -1.75 18.07 0.36
N LYS A 90 -1.58 17.63 -0.90
CA LYS A 90 -2.47 17.98 -2.02
C LYS A 90 -3.88 17.40 -1.83
N GLY A 91 -3.98 16.19 -1.27
CA GLY A 91 -5.26 15.58 -0.92
C GLY A 91 -6.02 16.30 0.20
N HIS A 92 -5.32 17.07 1.04
CA HIS A 92 -5.89 17.77 2.20
C HIS A 92 -6.40 19.19 1.92
N GLY A 93 -6.45 19.64 0.66
CA GLY A 93 -7.17 20.85 0.25
C GLY A 93 -6.97 22.05 1.20
N ARG A 94 -5.87 22.79 1.02
CA ARG A 94 -5.86 24.21 1.37
C ARG A 94 -5.97 25.03 0.11
#